data_AF-A0AAV9L9G8-F1
#
_entry.id   AF-A0AAV9L9G8-F1
#
_cell.length_a   1.000
_cell.length_b   1.000
_cell.length_c   1.000
_cell.angle_alpha   90.00
_cell.angle_beta   90.00
_cell.angle_gamma   90.00
#
_symmetry.space_group_name_H-M   'P 1'
#
loop_
_entity.id
_entity.type
_entity.pdbx_description
1 polymer ?
#
loop_
_entity_poly.entity_id
_entity_poly.type
_entity_poly.pdbx_seq_one_letter_code
_entity_poly.pdbx_strand_id
1 'polypeptide(L)'
;MDGHRPLPEDVVVDILLRLPVQSLLCFKCVRKHWCALIKSPSFIEKHFHHNNNCARLLVCNLKVAREVHPIVKSVVFSLLPEEIVPGVTPEQKTILQLPRITDFTCVAGPVNGLFLVQKKFYGYDVCLGLWNPATREFRSLPPAPFEIEAFFSHHDHQFGLGFDLLTLDYKVLWI
;
A
#
# COMPACT_ATOMS: atom_id res chain seq x y z
N MET A 1 7.51 -44.04 16.02
CA MET A 1 7.36 -43.48 14.65
C MET A 1 6.11 -42.63 14.69
N ASP A 2 6.25 -41.35 14.96
CA ASP A 2 5.10 -40.48 15.23
C ASP A 2 4.42 -40.09 13.93
N GLY A 3 3.31 -40.76 13.66
CA GLY A 3 2.42 -40.54 12.53
C GLY A 3 1.61 -39.25 12.69
N HIS A 4 2.25 -38.10 12.55
CA HIS A 4 1.52 -36.85 12.34
C HIS A 4 0.86 -36.92 10.95
N ARG A 5 -0.44 -37.22 10.92
CA ARG A 5 -1.25 -36.99 9.72
C ARG A 5 -1.13 -35.50 9.37
N PRO A 6 -0.66 -35.15 8.17
CA PRO A 6 -0.63 -33.75 7.77
C PRO A 6 -2.05 -33.20 7.79
N LEU A 7 -2.19 -31.97 8.30
CA LEU A 7 -3.47 -31.26 8.28
C LEU A 7 -3.96 -31.18 6.81
N PRO A 8 -5.25 -31.43 6.54
CA PRO A 8 -5.81 -31.26 5.20
C PRO A 8 -5.56 -29.85 4.66
N GLU A 9 -5.29 -29.75 3.34
CA GLU A 9 -4.88 -28.49 2.70
C GLU A 9 -5.97 -27.42 2.78
N ASP A 10 -7.24 -27.81 2.65
CA ASP A 10 -8.41 -26.95 2.80
C ASP A 10 -8.48 -26.31 4.19
N VAL A 11 -8.16 -27.08 5.23
CA VAL A 11 -8.09 -26.58 6.61
C VAL A 11 -6.92 -25.60 6.77
N VAL A 12 -5.77 -25.88 6.17
CA VAL A 12 -4.63 -24.93 6.16
C VAL A 12 -5.02 -23.62 5.47
N VAL A 13 -5.70 -23.70 4.32
CA VAL A 13 -6.15 -22.52 3.58
C VAL A 13 -7.15 -21.70 4.41
N ASP A 14 -8.15 -22.34 5.03
CA ASP A 14 -9.12 -21.64 5.89
C ASP A 14 -8.45 -20.94 7.09
N ILE A 15 -7.46 -21.60 7.72
CA ILE A 15 -6.68 -20.99 8.81
C ILE A 15 -5.92 -19.77 8.28
N LEU A 16 -5.19 -19.91 7.18
CA LEU A 16 -4.38 -18.81 6.61
C LEU A 16 -5.27 -17.65 6.15
N LEU A 17 -6.44 -17.92 5.58
CA LEU A 17 -7.37 -16.89 5.12
C LEU A 17 -7.78 -15.96 6.27
N ARG A 18 -7.97 -16.48 7.49
CA ARG A 18 -8.40 -15.70 8.66
C ARG A 18 -7.30 -14.82 9.26
N LEU A 19 -6.04 -14.98 8.84
CA LEU A 19 -4.90 -14.25 9.42
C LEU A 19 -4.72 -12.87 8.79
N PRO A 20 -4.29 -11.86 9.58
CA PRO A 20 -3.86 -10.58 9.02
C PRO A 20 -2.68 -10.73 8.07
N VAL A 21 -2.57 -9.82 7.09
CA VAL A 21 -1.49 -9.83 6.08
C VAL A 21 -0.10 -9.87 6.72
N GLN A 22 0.12 -9.15 7.83
CA GLN A 22 1.42 -9.14 8.53
C GLN A 22 1.83 -10.54 9.00
N SER A 23 0.89 -11.32 9.54
CA SER A 23 1.15 -12.70 9.97
C SER A 23 1.43 -13.62 8.78
N LEU A 24 0.68 -13.44 7.69
CA LEU A 24 0.90 -14.19 6.45
C LEU A 24 2.29 -13.98 5.86
N LEU A 25 2.83 -12.75 5.92
CA LEU A 25 4.18 -12.46 5.44
C LEU A 25 5.24 -13.22 6.23
N CYS A 26 5.09 -13.32 7.55
CA CYS A 26 5.96 -14.16 8.38
C CYS A 26 5.80 -15.64 8.00
N PHE A 27 4.58 -16.11 7.72
CA PHE A 27 4.33 -17.52 7.44
C PHE A 27 4.89 -17.99 6.09
N LYS A 28 5.20 -17.07 5.18
CA LYS A 28 5.95 -17.37 3.94
C LYS A 28 7.32 -18.02 4.22
N CYS A 29 7.96 -17.75 5.37
CA CYS A 29 9.27 -18.35 5.68
C CYS A 29 9.18 -19.73 6.35
N VAL A 30 7.98 -20.14 6.80
CA VAL A 30 7.81 -21.38 7.58
C VAL A 30 7.89 -22.62 6.70
N ARG A 31 7.21 -22.63 5.54
CA ARG A 31 7.24 -23.74 4.58
C ARG A 31 7.08 -23.27 3.14
N LYS A 32 7.79 -23.92 2.21
CA LYS A 32 7.70 -23.64 0.76
C LYS A 32 6.26 -23.72 0.22
N HIS A 33 5.51 -24.73 0.68
CA HIS A 33 4.11 -24.92 0.29
C HIS A 33 3.23 -23.75 0.76
N TRP A 34 3.39 -23.28 1.99
CA TRP A 34 2.65 -22.10 2.49
C TRP A 34 3.03 -20.84 1.73
N CYS A 35 4.32 -20.65 1.42
CA CYS A 35 4.78 -19.56 0.58
C CYS A 35 4.11 -19.58 -0.81
N ALA A 36 3.99 -20.75 -1.43
CA ALA A 36 3.32 -20.93 -2.72
C ALA A 36 1.82 -20.62 -2.64
N LEU A 37 1.12 -21.14 -1.62
CA LEU A 37 -0.30 -20.86 -1.37
C LEU A 37 -0.55 -19.36 -1.19
N ILE A 38 0.19 -18.70 -0.30
CA ILE A 38 0.01 -17.27 0.02
C ILE A 38 0.32 -16.37 -1.19
N LYS A 39 1.19 -16.80 -2.11
CA LYS A 39 1.51 -16.08 -3.35
C LYS A 39 0.55 -16.37 -4.50
N SER A 40 -0.34 -17.35 -4.37
CA SER A 40 -1.25 -17.72 -5.45
C SER A 40 -2.33 -16.64 -5.65
N PRO A 41 -2.70 -16.30 -6.91
CA PRO A 41 -3.74 -15.32 -7.17
C PRO A 41 -5.08 -15.65 -6.51
N SER A 42 -5.47 -16.94 -6.51
CA SER A 42 -6.72 -17.39 -5.91
C SER A 42 -6.76 -17.21 -4.39
N PHE A 43 -5.63 -17.43 -3.70
CA PHE A 43 -5.54 -17.14 -2.27
C PHE A 43 -5.61 -15.63 -2.01
N ILE A 44 -4.92 -14.82 -2.80
CA ILE A 44 -4.92 -13.36 -2.67
C ILE A 44 -6.35 -12.81 -2.83
N GLU A 45 -7.08 -13.26 -3.84
CA GLU A 45 -8.47 -12.86 -4.09
C GLU A 45 -9.40 -13.31 -2.94
N LYS A 46 -9.32 -14.57 -2.52
CA LYS A 46 -10.11 -15.09 -1.39
C LYS A 46 -9.81 -14.36 -0.10
N HIS A 47 -8.53 -14.08 0.17
CA HIS A 47 -8.12 -13.32 1.35
C HIS A 47 -8.69 -11.91 1.27
N PHE A 48 -8.51 -11.21 0.15
CA PHE A 48 -9.00 -9.84 -0.05
C PHE A 48 -10.51 -9.70 0.22
N HIS A 49 -11.31 -10.68 -0.22
CA HIS A 49 -12.77 -10.69 0.00
C HIS A 49 -13.24 -11.37 1.29
N HIS A 50 -12.32 -11.81 2.15
CA HIS A 50 -12.70 -12.49 3.38
C HIS A 50 -13.27 -11.51 4.40
N ASN A 51 -14.38 -11.88 5.05
CA ASN A 51 -15.05 -11.12 6.12
C ASN A 51 -14.15 -10.56 7.24
N ASN A 52 -12.96 -11.13 7.49
CA ASN A 52 -12.03 -10.58 8.49
C ASN A 52 -11.26 -9.34 7.99
N ASN A 53 -11.32 -9.03 6.70
CA ASN A 53 -10.71 -7.86 6.10
C ASN A 53 -11.74 -6.73 5.98
N CYS A 54 -12.08 -6.10 7.10
CA CYS A 54 -12.93 -4.93 7.13
C CYS A 54 -12.21 -3.72 6.50
N ALA A 55 -12.95 -2.94 5.70
CA ALA A 55 -12.46 -1.65 5.22
C ALA A 55 -12.22 -0.73 6.42
N ARG A 56 -11.00 -0.19 6.51
CA ARG A 56 -10.59 0.71 7.59
C ARG A 56 -10.11 2.03 7.01
N LEU A 57 -10.40 3.11 7.73
CA LEU A 57 -9.97 4.45 7.33
C LEU A 57 -8.46 4.61 7.55
N LEU A 58 -7.74 4.87 6.45
CA LEU A 58 -6.34 5.25 6.47
C LEU A 58 -6.22 6.77 6.41
N VAL A 59 -5.57 7.36 7.40
CA VAL A 59 -5.30 8.80 7.46
C VAL A 59 -3.86 9.03 7.06
N CYS A 60 -3.67 9.88 6.04
CA CYS A 60 -2.38 10.35 5.59
C CYS A 60 -2.11 11.74 6.18
N ASN A 61 -1.23 11.80 7.17
CA ASN A 61 -0.83 13.06 7.82
C ASN A 61 0.48 13.57 7.22
N LEU A 62 0.43 14.72 6.55
CA LEU A 62 1.62 15.43 6.08
C LEU A 62 2.18 16.27 7.23
N LYS A 63 3.38 15.94 7.69
CA LYS A 63 4.12 16.72 8.69
C LYS A 63 5.20 17.54 7.98
N VAL A 64 5.17 18.84 8.18
CA VAL A 64 6.17 19.78 7.65
C VAL A 64 7.00 20.29 8.81
N ALA A 65 8.25 19.85 8.91
CA ALA A 65 9.20 20.39 9.88
C ALA A 65 9.90 21.60 9.26
N ARG A 66 9.76 22.77 9.89
CA ARG A 66 10.53 23.98 9.57
C ARG A 66 11.76 24.04 10.45
N GLU A 67 12.62 23.04 10.35
CA GLU A 67 13.99 23.20 10.83
C GLU A 67 14.80 23.80 9.69
N VAL A 68 15.74 24.67 10.02
CA VAL A 68 16.55 25.48 9.11
C VAL A 68 16.92 24.68 7.85
N HIS A 69 16.58 25.22 6.67
CA HIS A 69 16.80 24.71 5.31
C HIS A 69 17.67 23.42 5.21
N PRO A 70 17.15 22.33 4.61
CA PRO A 70 15.91 22.23 3.81
C PRO A 70 14.65 21.90 4.63
N ILE A 71 13.49 22.33 4.12
CA ILE A 71 12.17 21.94 4.66
C ILE A 71 12.02 20.43 4.53
N VAL A 72 11.92 19.71 5.64
CA VAL A 72 11.68 18.27 5.62
C VAL A 72 10.17 18.02 5.66
N LYS A 73 9.65 17.41 4.60
CA LYS A 73 8.27 16.88 4.58
C LYS A 73 8.32 15.39 4.91
N SER A 74 7.56 14.98 5.91
CA SER A 74 7.34 13.57 6.22
C SER A 74 5.86 13.24 6.12
N VAL A 75 5.57 12.00 5.71
CA VAL A 75 4.20 11.48 5.64
C VAL A 75 4.07 10.37 6.67
N VAL A 76 3.04 10.46 7.51
CA VAL A 76 2.69 9.42 8.48
C VAL A 76 1.33 8.85 8.11
N PHE A 77 1.28 7.53 7.97
CA PHE A 77 0.04 6.81 7.74
C PHE A 77 -0.45 6.18 9.04
N SER A 78 -1.64 6.60 9.45
CA SER A 78 -2.33 6.11 10.65
C SER A 78 -3.57 5.37 10.23
N LEU A 79 -3.79 4.17 10.78
CA LEU A 79 -5.05 3.47 10.58
C LEU A 79 -5.96 3.75 11.77
N LEU A 80 -7.16 4.23 11.48
CA LEU A 80 -8.17 4.46 12.50
C LEU A 80 -8.77 3.13 12.95
N PRO A 81 -9.27 3.05 14.20
CA PRO A 81 -10.05 1.91 14.65
C PRO A 81 -11.28 1.69 13.76
N GLU A 82 -11.84 0.48 13.80
CA GLU A 82 -13.03 0.11 13.04
C GLU A 82 -14.26 0.91 13.47
N GLU A 83 -14.37 1.18 14.77
CA GLU A 83 -15.42 2.03 15.32
C GLU A 83 -14.84 3.38 15.78
N ILE A 84 -15.44 4.46 15.28
CA ILE A 84 -15.13 5.82 15.71
C ILE A 84 -16.29 6.29 16.56
N VAL A 85 -16.06 6.41 17.87
CA VAL A 85 -17.07 6.90 18.82
C VAL A 85 -17.00 8.43 18.90
N PRO A 86 -18.11 9.16 18.68
CA PRO A 86 -18.13 10.61 18.83
C PRO A 86 -17.65 11.06 20.21
N GLY A 87 -16.80 12.09 20.26
CA GLY A 87 -16.25 12.62 21.51
C GLY A 87 -15.05 11.84 22.08
N VAL A 88 -14.63 10.74 21.44
CA VAL A 88 -13.41 10.01 21.79
C VAL A 88 -12.35 10.25 20.73
N THR A 89 -11.14 10.64 21.14
CA THR A 89 -10.00 10.70 20.23
C THR A 89 -9.63 9.27 19.85
N PRO A 90 -9.75 8.87 18.56
CA PRO A 90 -9.47 7.50 18.17
C PRO A 90 -8.01 7.17 18.41
N GLU A 91 -7.72 5.98 18.96
CA GLU A 91 -6.35 5.48 19.04
C GLU A 91 -5.77 5.33 17.63
N GLN A 92 -4.85 6.22 17.28
CA GLN A 92 -4.17 6.17 15.99
C GLN A 92 -3.01 5.18 16.09
N LYS A 93 -3.19 3.97 15.54
CA LYS A 93 -2.07 3.08 15.32
C LYS A 93 -1.30 3.58 14.10
N THR A 94 -0.13 4.18 14.34
CA THR A 94 0.82 4.47 13.26
C THR A 94 1.21 3.14 12.63
N ILE A 95 0.78 2.91 11.39
CA ILE A 95 1.08 1.66 10.70
C ILE A 95 2.47 1.75 10.10
N LEU A 96 2.78 2.88 9.48
CA LEU A 96 4.02 3.12 8.78
C LEU A 96 4.42 4.59 8.88
N GLN A 97 5.64 4.79 9.35
CA GLN A 97 6.44 5.94 8.96
C GLN A 97 7.22 5.49 7.72
N LEU A 98 7.34 6.35 6.70
CA LEU A 98 8.26 6.13 5.59
C LEU A 98 9.54 6.92 5.87
N PRO A 99 10.45 6.43 6.76
CA PRO A 99 11.60 7.22 7.21
C PRO A 99 12.62 7.49 6.10
N ARG A 100 12.58 6.73 5.00
CA ARG A 100 13.56 6.81 3.90
C ARG A 100 13.08 7.61 2.69
N ILE A 101 11.83 8.07 2.69
CA ILE A 101 11.31 8.85 1.57
C ILE A 101 10.74 10.15 2.10
N THR A 102 11.65 11.12 2.25
CA THR A 102 11.31 12.52 2.43
C THR A 102 10.86 13.09 1.08
N ASP A 103 9.96 14.07 1.13
CA ASP A 103 9.60 14.95 -0.01
C ASP A 103 8.55 14.42 -1.00
N PHE A 104 7.62 13.58 -0.55
CA PHE A 104 6.42 13.30 -1.34
C PHE A 104 5.51 14.53 -1.43
N THR A 105 4.82 14.62 -2.56
CA THR A 105 3.91 15.72 -2.89
C THR A 105 2.46 15.30 -2.96
N CYS A 106 2.19 14.04 -3.32
CA CYS A 106 0.84 13.50 -3.42
C CYS A 106 0.84 11.98 -3.16
N VAL A 107 -0.28 11.48 -2.66
CA VAL A 107 -0.63 10.06 -2.52
C VAL A 107 -2.01 9.87 -3.15
N ALA A 108 -2.13 8.97 -4.13
CA ALA A 108 -3.38 8.63 -4.79
C ALA A 108 -3.75 7.15 -4.56
N GLY A 109 -5.04 6.82 -4.68
CA GLY A 109 -5.61 5.51 -4.35
C GLY A 109 -6.41 5.51 -3.03
N PRO A 110 -6.63 4.35 -2.40
CA PRO A 110 -6.11 3.03 -2.78
C PRO A 110 -6.82 2.40 -3.98
N VAL A 111 -6.10 1.55 -4.72
CA VAL A 111 -6.67 0.58 -5.67
C VAL A 111 -6.18 -0.80 -5.27
N ASN A 112 -7.08 -1.70 -4.85
CA ASN A 112 -6.73 -3.03 -4.33
C ASN A 112 -5.65 -3.01 -3.23
N GLY A 113 -5.66 -1.98 -2.38
CA GLY A 113 -4.67 -1.79 -1.31
C GLY A 113 -3.33 -1.20 -1.75
N LEU A 114 -3.14 -0.90 -3.05
CA LEU A 114 -1.99 -0.18 -3.57
C LEU A 114 -2.24 1.34 -3.61
N PHE A 115 -1.21 2.09 -3.27
CA PHE A 115 -1.18 3.54 -3.35
C PHE A 115 -0.14 3.97 -4.38
N LEU A 116 -0.47 4.99 -5.17
CA LEU A 116 0.50 5.69 -6.00
C LEU A 116 1.06 6.86 -5.20
N VAL A 117 2.37 6.98 -5.17
CA VAL A 117 3.07 8.03 -4.42
C VAL A 117 3.94 8.83 -5.38
N GLN A 118 3.83 10.16 -5.28
CA GLN A 118 4.53 11.11 -6.15
C GLN A 118 5.61 11.86 -5.39
N LYS A 119 6.86 11.77 -5.85
CA LYS A 119 7.97 12.60 -5.42
C LYS A 119 8.32 13.60 -6.53
N LYS A 120 8.35 14.89 -6.20
CA LYS A 120 8.92 15.90 -7.11
C LYS A 120 10.44 15.90 -6.94
N PHE A 121 11.18 15.79 -8.04
CA PHE A 121 12.58 16.19 -8.05
C PHE A 121 12.69 17.69 -8.32
N TYR A 122 13.83 18.29 -7.99
CA TYR A 122 14.10 19.68 -8.36
C TYR A 122 14.19 19.76 -9.90
N GLY A 123 13.18 20.33 -10.57
CA GLY A 123 13.06 20.41 -12.04
C GLY A 123 11.68 19.99 -12.56
N TYR A 124 11.62 19.52 -13.83
CA TYR A 124 10.41 19.00 -14.49
C TYR A 124 10.22 17.49 -14.29
N ASP A 125 11.17 16.80 -13.67
CA ASP A 125 11.13 15.35 -13.50
C ASP A 125 10.27 14.94 -12.29
N VAL A 126 9.21 14.18 -12.56
CA VAL A 126 8.36 13.57 -11.53
C VAL A 126 8.74 12.10 -11.38
N CYS A 127 8.94 11.64 -10.15
CA CYS A 127 9.13 10.23 -9.84
C CYS A 127 7.91 9.67 -9.14
N LEU A 128 7.42 8.57 -9.70
CA LEU A 128 6.24 7.88 -9.22
C LEU A 128 6.66 6.52 -8.65
N GLY A 129 5.94 6.07 -7.64
CA GLY A 129 6.12 4.74 -7.08
C GLY A 129 4.82 4.15 -6.57
N LEU A 130 4.71 2.82 -6.65
CA LEU A 130 3.64 2.07 -6.03
C LEU A 130 4.05 1.66 -4.63
N TRP A 131 3.13 1.80 -3.69
CA TRP A 131 3.34 1.46 -2.29
C TRP A 131 2.21 0.55 -1.80
N ASN A 132 2.61 -0.56 -1.16
CA ASN A 132 1.71 -1.44 -0.44
C ASN A 132 1.99 -1.32 1.08
N PRO A 133 1.12 -0.67 1.86
CA PRO A 133 1.32 -0.52 3.30
C PRO A 133 1.26 -1.87 4.05
N ALA A 134 0.47 -2.82 3.57
CA ALA A 134 0.30 -4.11 4.23
C ALA A 134 1.57 -4.97 4.11
N THR A 135 2.23 -4.93 2.94
CA THR A 135 3.49 -5.66 2.70
C THR A 135 4.74 -4.84 3.01
N ARG A 136 4.60 -3.52 3.22
CA ARG A 136 5.69 -2.55 3.35
C ARG A 136 6.60 -2.48 2.12
N GLU A 137 6.12 -2.97 0.98
CA GLU A 137 6.86 -2.95 -0.27
C GLU A 137 6.62 -1.61 -0.97
N PHE A 138 7.71 -1.04 -1.49
CA PHE A 138 7.70 0.14 -2.33
C PHE A 138 8.41 -0.18 -3.63
N ARG A 139 7.82 0.22 -4.76
CA ARG A 139 8.37 0.00 -6.08
C ARG A 139 8.32 1.30 -6.88
N SER A 140 9.48 1.86 -7.19
CA SER A 140 9.59 2.98 -8.13
C SER A 140 9.10 2.53 -9.52
N LEU A 141 8.31 3.38 -10.18
CA LEU A 141 7.93 3.21 -11.55
C LEU A 141 9.06 3.68 -12.47
N PRO A 142 9.20 3.09 -13.68
CA PRO A 142 10.14 3.59 -14.66
C PRO A 142 9.79 5.05 -15.03
N PRO A 143 10.78 5.86 -15.42
CA PRO A 143 10.52 7.18 -15.99
C PRO A 143 9.58 7.01 -17.19
N ALA A 144 8.45 7.72 -17.17
CA ALA A 144 7.59 7.85 -18.33
C ALA A 144 7.89 9.21 -18.95
N PRO A 145 8.24 9.29 -20.26
CA PRO A 145 8.33 10.57 -20.95
C PRO A 145 6.91 11.09 -21.16
N PHE A 146 6.36 11.76 -20.17
CA PHE A 146 5.17 12.57 -20.37
C PHE A 146 5.61 13.84 -21.11
N GLU A 147 5.15 14.02 -22.35
CA GLU A 147 5.22 15.33 -23.00
C GLU A 147 4.27 16.26 -22.23
N ILE A 148 4.81 16.98 -21.25
CA ILE A 148 4.05 18.02 -20.55
C ILE A 148 3.96 19.18 -21.53
N GLU A 149 2.79 19.39 -22.13
CA GLU A 149 2.56 20.61 -22.89
C GLU A 149 2.85 21.81 -21.98
N ALA A 150 3.64 22.76 -22.49
CA ALA A 150 4.17 23.89 -21.71
C ALA A 150 3.11 24.82 -21.10
N PHE A 151 1.83 24.60 -21.40
CA PHE A 151 0.70 25.39 -20.92
C PHE A 151 0.15 24.94 -19.57
N PHE A 152 0.53 23.76 -19.07
CA PHE A 152 0.06 23.28 -17.77
C PHE A 152 0.94 23.83 -16.64
N SER A 153 0.32 24.49 -15.66
CA SER A 153 1.04 25.13 -14.56
C SER A 153 1.68 24.07 -13.65
N HIS A 154 2.76 24.43 -12.94
CA HIS A 154 3.48 23.55 -12.00
C HIS A 154 2.62 22.96 -10.85
N HIS A 155 1.35 23.35 -10.76
CA HIS A 155 0.37 22.93 -9.76
C HIS A 155 -0.62 21.87 -10.26
N ASP A 156 -0.61 21.50 -11.55
CA ASP A 156 -1.63 20.66 -12.19
C ASP A 156 -1.19 19.20 -12.44
N HIS A 157 -0.08 18.75 -11.83
CA HIS A 157 0.37 17.37 -12.00
C HIS A 157 -0.37 16.42 -11.05
N GLN A 158 -1.63 16.08 -11.35
CA GLN A 158 -2.35 15.04 -10.62
C GLN A 158 -2.19 13.70 -11.33
N PHE A 159 -1.78 12.67 -10.61
CA PHE A 159 -1.72 11.32 -11.15
C PHE A 159 -2.77 10.44 -10.47
N GLY A 160 -3.50 9.68 -11.27
CA GLY A 160 -4.43 8.65 -10.83
C GLY A 160 -3.81 7.26 -10.93
N LEU A 161 -4.25 6.36 -10.06
CA LEU A 161 -4.02 4.93 -10.18
C LEU A 161 -5.34 4.25 -10.52
N GLY A 162 -5.34 3.33 -11.47
CA GLY A 162 -6.48 2.50 -11.83
C GLY A 162 -6.07 1.06 -12.09
N PHE A 163 -7.02 0.14 -12.02
CA PHE A 163 -6.84 -1.26 -12.43
C PHE A 163 -7.65 -1.50 -13.69
N ASP A 164 -6.97 -1.91 -14.77
CA ASP A 164 -7.62 -2.25 -16.02
C ASP A 164 -8.00 -3.73 -16.03
N LEU A 165 -9.31 -4.00 -16.07
CA LEU A 165 -9.87 -5.35 -16.09
C LEU A 165 -9.59 -6.09 -17.41
N LEU A 166 -9.30 -5.38 -18.51
CA LEU A 166 -9.00 -6.01 -19.80
C LEU A 166 -7.58 -6.56 -19.84
N THR A 167 -6.61 -5.77 -19.37
CA THR A 167 -5.19 -6.20 -19.32
C THR A 167 -4.82 -6.88 -18.01
N LEU A 168 -5.71 -6.84 -17.01
CA LEU A 168 -5.48 -7.31 -15.64
C LEU A 168 -4.22 -6.69 -15.01
N ASP A 169 -4.01 -5.39 -15.25
CA ASP A 169 -2.84 -4.66 -14.79
C ASP A 169 -3.19 -3.25 -14.29
N TYR A 170 -2.31 -2.70 -13.45
CA TYR A 170 -2.44 -1.35 -12.93
C TYR A 170 -1.94 -0.33 -13.95
N LYS A 171 -2.70 0.75 -14.12
CA LYS A 171 -2.37 1.87 -14.99
C LYS A 171 -2.26 3.14 -14.17
N VAL A 172 -1.28 3.96 -14.52
CA VAL A 172 -1.14 5.31 -14.01
C VAL A 172 -1.60 6.28 -15.09
N LEU A 173 -2.49 7.19 -14.71
CA LEU A 173 -3.05 8.19 -15.60
C LEU A 173 -2.62 9.57 -15.13
N TRP A 174 -2.34 10.47 -16.06
CA TRP A 174 -2.28 11.90 -15.78
C TRP A 174 -3.71 12.46 -15.84
N ILE A 175 -4.09 13.23 -14.82
CA ILE A 175 -5.40 13.86 -14.63
C ILE A 175 -5.23 15.37 -14.66
#